data_AF-A0A3C1X7M6-F1
#
_entry.id   AF-A0A3C1X7M6-F1
#
_cell.length_a   1.000
_cell.length_b   1.000
_cell.length_c   1.000
_cell.angle_alpha   90.00
_cell.angle_beta   90.00
_cell.angle_gamma   90.00
#
_symmetry.space_group_name_H-M   'P 1'
#
loop_
_entity.id
_entity.type
_entity.pdbx_description
1 polymer ?
#
loop_
_entity_poly.entity_id
_entity_poly.type
_entity_poly.pdbx_seq_one_letter_code
_entity_poly.pdbx_strand_id
1 'polypeptide(L)'
;MKNAVLRDSAVSQENFLRRGSLLSEIIISSIVTGVIALSVGPAISGILRQQDRRRFETLAMIELGNQRWAASGEAELSQWFSERYPDAVLIKEVAAEVDGLLPFGGAFRLSIERPDREGLPSQSVRMVVWPEAGRSGT
;
A
#
# COMPACT_ATOMS: atom_id res chain seq x y z
N MET A 1 -0.56 69.66 27.76
CA MET A 1 0.40 68.54 27.94
C MET A 1 -0.23 67.23 28.45
N LYS A 2 -1.15 67.21 29.43
CA LYS A 2 -1.76 65.95 29.94
C LYS A 2 -2.46 65.07 28.89
N ASN A 3 -3.13 65.66 27.89
CA ASN A 3 -3.86 64.89 26.86
C ASN A 3 -2.94 64.14 25.85
N ALA A 4 -1.70 64.59 25.65
CA ALA A 4 -0.76 63.93 24.75
C ALA A 4 -0.20 62.65 25.41
N VAL A 5 0.16 62.74 26.70
CA VAL A 5 0.70 61.62 27.49
C VAL A 5 -0.33 60.49 27.63
N LEU A 6 -1.61 60.81 27.85
CA LEU A 6 -2.67 59.79 27.96
C LEU A 6 -2.94 59.07 26.62
N ARG A 7 -2.79 59.78 25.48
CA ARG A 7 -2.92 59.18 24.15
C ARG A 7 -1.75 58.23 23.84
N ASP A 8 -0.52 58.61 24.15
CA ASP A 8 0.65 57.75 23.93
C ASP A 8 0.61 56.48 24.79
N SER A 9 0.13 56.58 26.03
CA SER A 9 -0.07 55.42 26.91
C SER A 9 -1.12 54.44 26.36
N ALA A 10 -2.25 54.94 25.86
CA ALA A 10 -3.30 54.12 25.29
C ALA A 10 -2.86 53.41 24.00
N VAL A 11 -2.13 54.11 23.12
CA VAL A 11 -1.58 53.56 21.88
C VAL A 11 -0.51 52.50 22.17
N SER A 12 0.33 52.71 23.19
CA SER A 12 1.33 51.72 23.62
C SER A 12 0.67 50.43 24.16
N GLN A 13 -0.38 50.58 24.96
CA GLN A 13 -1.11 49.45 25.54
C GLN A 13 -1.88 48.64 24.48
N GLU A 14 -2.51 49.31 23.50
CA GLU A 14 -3.19 48.63 22.39
C GLU A 14 -2.20 47.86 21.51
N ASN A 15 -1.03 48.45 21.21
CA ASN A 15 0.01 47.77 20.45
C ASN A 15 0.60 46.56 21.20
N PHE A 16 0.73 46.63 22.53
CA PHE A 16 1.18 45.50 23.35
C PHE A 16 0.17 44.34 23.32
N LEU A 17 -1.13 44.64 23.45
CA LEU A 17 -2.20 43.64 23.37
C LEU A 17 -2.29 43.00 21.97
N ARG A 18 -2.20 43.79 20.90
CA ARG A 18 -2.17 43.28 19.52
C ARG A 18 -0.96 42.38 19.27
N ARG A 19 0.23 42.76 19.77
CA ARG A 19 1.44 41.92 19.64
C ARG A 19 1.35 40.63 20.45
N GLY A 20 0.78 40.68 21.65
CA GLY A 20 0.49 39.48 22.46
C GLY A 20 -0.47 38.52 21.75
N SER A 21 -1.53 39.07 21.15
CA SER A 21 -2.48 38.30 20.33
C SER A 21 -1.80 37.63 19.13
N LEU A 22 -1.01 38.38 18.35
CA LEU A 22 -0.29 37.84 17.18
C LEU A 22 0.71 36.74 17.56
N LEU A 23 1.45 36.91 18.66
CA LEU A 23 2.37 35.87 19.15
C LEU A 23 1.61 34.61 19.56
N SER A 24 0.49 34.75 20.28
CA SER A 24 -0.32 33.60 20.66
C SER A 24 -0.90 32.86 19.44
N GLU A 25 -1.32 33.59 18.41
CA GLU A 25 -1.83 33.04 17.17
C GLU A 25 -0.77 32.25 16.39
N ILE A 26 0.46 32.78 16.31
CA ILE A 26 1.59 32.08 15.69
C ILE A 26 1.93 30.80 16.45
N ILE A 27 1.96 30.84 17.79
CA ILE A 27 2.25 29.67 18.61
C ILE A 27 1.17 28.60 18.43
N ILE A 28 -0.11 28.98 18.52
CA ILE A 28 -1.23 28.06 18.33
C ILE A 28 -1.20 27.47 16.92
N SER A 29 -1.01 28.30 15.89
CA SER A 29 -0.88 27.85 14.50
C SER A 29 0.27 26.84 14.34
N SER A 30 1.44 27.14 14.90
CA SER A 30 2.60 26.24 14.85
C SER A 30 2.34 24.89 15.54
N ILE A 31 1.66 24.89 16.69
CA ILE A 31 1.28 23.67 17.41
C ILE A 31 0.29 22.85 16.56
N VAL A 32 -0.76 23.50 16.03
CA VAL A 32 -1.77 22.84 15.19
C VAL A 32 -1.13 22.25 13.93
N THR A 33 -0.27 23.00 13.25
CA THR A 33 0.47 22.49 12.09
C THR A 33 1.37 21.31 12.47
N GLY A 34 2.07 21.38 13.61
CA GLY A 34 2.90 20.28 14.10
C GLY A 34 2.08 19.00 14.36
N VAL A 35 0.93 19.12 15.01
CA VAL A 35 0.04 17.98 15.28
C VAL A 35 -0.49 17.38 13.98
N ILE A 36 -0.91 18.21 13.02
CA ILE A 36 -1.40 17.74 11.71
C ILE A 36 -0.28 17.01 10.95
N ALA A 37 0.93 17.58 10.88
CA ALA A 37 2.04 16.96 10.18
C ALA A 37 2.40 15.57 10.77
N LEU A 38 2.41 15.45 12.09
CA LEU A 38 2.73 14.20 12.78
C LEU A 38 1.62 13.13 12.69
N SER A 39 0.36 13.52 12.52
CA SER A 39 -0.77 12.58 12.48
C SER A 39 -1.19 12.20 11.06
N VAL A 40 -1.24 13.17 10.14
CA VAL A 40 -1.74 12.97 8.77
C VAL A 40 -0.70 12.31 7.87
N GLY A 41 0.58 12.66 8.02
CA GLY A 41 1.67 12.09 7.20
C GLY A 41 1.72 10.56 7.27
N PRO A 42 1.81 9.96 8.48
CA PRO A 42 1.80 8.50 8.63
C PRO A 42 0.51 7.85 8.12
N ALA A 43 -0.66 8.49 8.33
CA ALA A 43 -1.94 7.99 7.87
C ALA A 43 -2.01 7.89 6.34
N ILE A 44 -1.59 8.95 5.63
CA ILE A 44 -1.52 8.96 4.16
C ILE A 44 -0.54 7.90 3.66
N SER A 45 0.65 7.81 4.26
CA SER A 45 1.64 6.80 3.91
C SER A 45 1.10 5.37 4.06
N GLY A 46 0.38 5.11 5.15
CA GLY A 46 -0.30 3.82 5.38
C GLY A 46 -1.34 3.50 4.31
N ILE A 47 -2.18 4.47 3.93
CA ILE A 47 -3.20 4.30 2.89
C ILE A 47 -2.56 3.97 1.53
N LEU A 48 -1.52 4.70 1.14
CA LEU A 48 -0.82 4.46 -0.13
C LEU A 48 -0.20 3.06 -0.16
N ARG A 49 0.47 2.64 0.93
CA ARG A 49 1.02 1.28 1.05
C ARG A 49 -0.06 0.20 0.96
N GLN A 50 -1.22 0.46 1.57
CA GLN A 50 -2.35 -0.47 1.52
C GLN A 50 -2.94 -0.56 0.10
N GLN A 51 -3.05 0.57 -0.61
CA GLN A 51 -3.50 0.59 -2.00
C GLN A 51 -2.53 -0.16 -2.92
N ASP A 52 -1.23 0.04 -2.76
CA ASP A 52 -0.21 -0.66 -3.54
C ASP A 52 -0.25 -2.17 -3.30
N ARG A 53 -0.40 -2.60 -2.03
CA ARG A 53 -0.58 -4.00 -1.68
C ARG A 53 -1.81 -4.61 -2.34
N ARG A 54 -2.98 -3.96 -2.21
CA ARG A 54 -4.23 -4.43 -2.83
C ARG A 54 -4.13 -4.49 -4.35
N ARG A 55 -3.46 -3.52 -4.96
CA ARG A 55 -3.23 -3.48 -6.40
C ARG A 55 -2.37 -4.66 -6.85
N PHE A 56 -1.29 -4.95 -6.15
CA PHE A 56 -0.48 -6.14 -6.42
C PHE A 56 -1.31 -7.42 -6.26
N GLU A 57 -2.01 -7.58 -5.14
CA GLU A 57 -2.86 -8.76 -4.87
C GLU A 57 -3.89 -9.00 -5.98
N THR A 58 -4.56 -7.94 -6.42
CA THR A 58 -5.57 -8.00 -7.49
C THR A 58 -4.94 -8.40 -8.82
N LEU A 59 -3.84 -7.75 -9.21
CA LEU A 59 -3.18 -8.03 -10.49
C LEU A 59 -2.54 -9.42 -10.50
N ALA A 60 -1.94 -9.85 -9.40
CA ALA A 60 -1.36 -11.17 -9.25
C ALA A 60 -2.44 -12.26 -9.37
N MET A 61 -3.64 -12.01 -8.84
CA MET A 61 -4.75 -12.96 -8.96
C MET A 61 -5.29 -13.06 -10.39
N ILE A 62 -5.35 -11.94 -11.12
CA ILE A 62 -5.68 -11.95 -12.54
C ILE A 62 -4.61 -12.71 -13.34
N GLU A 63 -3.33 -12.45 -13.07
CA GLU A 63 -2.21 -13.12 -13.73
C GLU A 63 -2.24 -14.63 -13.48
N LEU A 64 -2.39 -15.05 -12.22
CA LEU A 64 -2.58 -16.46 -11.86
C LEU A 64 -3.78 -17.08 -12.59
N GLY A 65 -4.89 -16.35 -12.67
CA GLY A 65 -6.09 -16.76 -13.41
C GLY A 65 -5.83 -17.00 -14.90
N ASN A 66 -4.99 -16.18 -15.54
CA ASN A 66 -4.58 -16.38 -16.93
C ASN A 66 -3.72 -17.64 -17.10
N GLN A 67 -2.88 -17.95 -16.10
CA GLN A 67 -2.01 -19.12 -16.08
C GLN A 67 -2.72 -20.42 -15.69
N ARG A 68 -4.02 -20.40 -15.34
CA ARG A 68 -4.76 -21.60 -14.92
C ARG A 68 -4.73 -22.75 -15.96
N TRP A 69 -4.60 -22.39 -17.24
CA TRP A 69 -4.57 -23.35 -18.34
C TRP A 69 -3.15 -23.81 -18.71
N ALA A 70 -2.12 -23.14 -18.21
CA ALA A 70 -0.71 -23.53 -18.36
C ALA A 70 -0.33 -24.72 -17.47
N ALA A 71 -1.31 -25.46 -16.95
CA ALA A 71 -1.11 -26.64 -16.09
C ALA A 71 -0.18 -27.68 -16.74
N SER A 72 -0.16 -27.79 -18.07
CA SER A 72 0.67 -28.72 -18.83
C SER A 72 1.97 -28.12 -19.39
N GLY A 73 2.24 -26.82 -19.22
CA GLY A 73 3.41 -26.13 -19.80
C GLY A 73 4.25 -25.36 -18.78
N GLU A 74 5.26 -24.65 -19.30
CA GLU A 74 5.98 -23.61 -18.55
C GLU A 74 5.02 -22.44 -18.31
N ALA A 75 4.84 -22.09 -17.04
CA ALA A 75 4.06 -20.93 -16.66
C ALA A 75 5.05 -19.78 -16.47
N GLU A 76 4.83 -18.69 -17.20
CA GLU A 76 5.67 -17.49 -17.13
C GLU A 76 4.81 -16.26 -16.81
N LEU A 77 5.39 -15.29 -16.12
CA LEU A 77 4.73 -14.00 -15.93
C LEU A 77 4.60 -13.29 -17.27
N SER A 78 3.43 -12.71 -17.52
CA SER A 78 3.24 -11.84 -18.67
C SER A 78 4.20 -10.64 -18.67
N GLN A 79 4.60 -10.21 -19.86
CA GLN A 79 5.57 -9.12 -20.04
C GLN A 79 5.17 -7.83 -19.30
N TRP A 80 3.89 -7.44 -19.36
CA TRP A 80 3.43 -6.23 -18.68
C TRP A 80 3.52 -6.37 -17.14
N PHE A 81 3.32 -7.57 -16.61
CA PHE A 81 3.39 -7.82 -15.17
C PHE A 81 4.86 -7.78 -14.71
N SER A 82 5.77 -8.39 -15.46
CA SER A 82 7.21 -8.36 -15.16
C SER A 82 7.82 -6.97 -15.34
N GLU A 83 7.38 -6.18 -16.32
CA GLU A 83 7.78 -4.77 -16.43
C GLU A 83 7.33 -3.93 -15.22
N ARG A 84 6.13 -4.20 -14.70
CA ARG A 84 5.57 -3.50 -13.54
C ARG A 84 6.15 -3.97 -12.21
N TYR A 85 6.42 -5.26 -12.10
CA TYR A 85 6.92 -5.94 -10.91
C TYR A 85 8.12 -6.82 -11.30
N PRO A 86 9.28 -6.21 -11.57
CA PRO A 86 10.46 -6.93 -12.09
C PRO A 86 11.03 -7.95 -11.10
N ASP A 87 10.80 -7.71 -9.81
CA ASP A 87 11.27 -8.57 -8.72
C ASP A 87 10.29 -9.71 -8.43
N ALA A 88 9.13 -9.77 -9.11
CA ALA A 88 8.13 -10.79 -8.87
C ALA A 88 8.49 -12.11 -9.58
N VAL A 89 8.21 -13.23 -8.91
CA VAL A 89 8.50 -14.57 -9.42
C VAL A 89 7.24 -15.41 -9.39
N LEU A 90 6.99 -16.16 -10.47
CA LEU A 90 5.96 -17.18 -10.53
C LEU A 90 6.55 -18.54 -10.12
N ILE A 91 5.90 -19.19 -9.17
CA ILE A 91 6.29 -20.48 -8.64
C ILE A 91 5.14 -21.46 -8.88
N LYS A 92 5.46 -22.66 -9.36
CA LYS A 92 4.54 -23.76 -9.59
C LYS A 92 4.97 -24.95 -8.74
N GLU A 93 4.10 -25.38 -7.83
CA GLU A 93 4.34 -26.49 -6.91
C GLU A 93 3.25 -27.54 -7.05
N VAL A 94 3.56 -28.81 -6.79
CA VAL A 94 2.55 -29.86 -6.66
C VAL A 94 1.80 -29.65 -5.34
N ALA A 95 0.48 -29.59 -5.38
CA ALA A 95 -0.36 -29.39 -4.20
C ALA A 95 -0.74 -30.75 -3.57
N ALA A 96 0.26 -31.53 -3.15
CA ALA A 96 0.09 -32.90 -2.64
C ALA A 96 -0.84 -32.99 -1.41
N GLU A 97 -0.91 -31.93 -0.60
CA GLU A 97 -1.81 -31.81 0.55
C GLU A 97 -3.29 -31.84 0.15
N VAL A 98 -3.60 -31.44 -1.08
CA VAL A 98 -4.97 -31.28 -1.60
C VAL A 98 -5.42 -32.52 -2.38
N ASP A 99 -4.49 -33.35 -2.84
CA ASP A 99 -4.77 -34.61 -3.53
C ASP A 99 -5.49 -35.63 -2.63
N GLY A 100 -5.42 -35.49 -1.30
CA GLY A 100 -6.16 -36.32 -0.35
C GLY A 100 -7.67 -36.01 -0.24
N LEU A 101 -8.13 -34.88 -0.79
CA LEU A 101 -9.50 -34.39 -0.65
C LEU A 101 -10.39 -34.66 -1.87
N LEU A 102 -9.80 -34.92 -3.05
CA LEU A 102 -10.55 -35.08 -4.29
C LEU A 102 -10.02 -36.26 -5.11
N PRO A 103 -10.89 -37.03 -5.79
CA PRO A 103 -10.50 -38.24 -6.54
C PRO A 103 -9.70 -37.94 -7.83
N PHE A 104 -9.58 -36.65 -8.20
CA PHE A 104 -8.84 -36.18 -9.37
C PHE A 104 -7.49 -35.63 -8.87
N GLY A 105 -6.56 -36.53 -8.56
CA GLY A 105 -5.21 -36.14 -8.14
C GLY A 105 -4.49 -35.29 -9.19
N GLY A 106 -3.40 -34.64 -8.78
CA GLY A 106 -2.58 -33.81 -9.66
C GLY A 106 -2.90 -32.32 -9.57
N ALA A 107 -3.40 -31.85 -8.43
CA ALA A 107 -3.54 -30.42 -8.20
C ALA A 107 -2.16 -29.73 -8.18
N PHE A 108 -2.09 -28.52 -8.72
CA PHE A 108 -0.90 -27.66 -8.66
C PHE A 108 -1.24 -26.36 -7.95
N ARG A 109 -0.29 -25.86 -7.17
CA ARG A 109 -0.32 -24.54 -6.56
C ARG A 109 0.52 -23.61 -7.42
N LEU A 110 -0.11 -22.54 -7.90
CA LEU A 110 0.56 -21.43 -8.55
C LEU A 110 0.67 -20.29 -7.54
N SER A 111 1.84 -19.69 -7.41
CA SER A 111 2.06 -18.54 -6.54
C SER A 111 2.91 -17.48 -7.19
N ILE A 112 2.50 -16.22 -7.05
CA ILE A 112 3.33 -15.07 -7.40
C ILE A 112 3.85 -14.47 -6.10
N GLU A 113 5.17 -14.40 -6.00
CA GLU A 113 5.87 -13.86 -4.84
C GLU A 113 6.64 -12.60 -5.23
N ARG A 114 6.60 -11.60 -4.35
CA ARG A 114 7.35 -10.36 -4.49
C ARG A 114 8.14 -10.13 -3.20
N PRO A 115 9.46 -9.93 -3.27
CA PRO A 115 10.30 -9.66 -2.11
C PRO A 115 9.93 -8.33 -1.46
N ASP A 116 10.40 -8.14 -0.24
CA ASP A 116 10.26 -6.88 0.49
C ASP A 116 11.00 -5.73 -0.21
N ARG A 117 10.38 -4.55 -0.22
CA ARG A 117 10.98 -3.37 -0.86
C ARG A 117 10.52 -2.09 -0.20
N GLU A 118 11.47 -1.20 0.12
CA GLU A 118 11.21 0.19 0.53
C GLU A 118 10.14 0.34 1.64
N GLY A 119 10.16 -0.56 2.63
CA GLY A 119 9.22 -0.56 3.75
C GLY A 119 7.84 -1.18 3.46
N LEU A 120 7.68 -1.88 2.32
CA LEU A 120 6.61 -2.82 2.07
C LEU A 120 7.06 -4.25 2.42
N PRO A 121 6.27 -5.04 3.17
CA PRO A 121 6.59 -6.43 3.45
C PRO A 121 6.52 -7.27 2.18
N SER A 122 7.17 -8.44 2.20
CA SER A 122 7.03 -9.46 1.16
C SER A 122 5.56 -9.80 0.92
N GLN A 123 5.17 -9.98 -0.35
CA GLN A 123 3.80 -10.29 -0.75
C GLN A 123 3.79 -11.63 -1.48
N SER A 124 2.88 -12.52 -1.09
CA SER A 124 2.70 -13.83 -1.73
C SER A 124 1.22 -14.04 -1.98
N VAL A 125 0.89 -14.38 -3.23
CA VAL A 125 -0.47 -14.57 -3.69
C VAL A 125 -0.53 -15.95 -4.35
N ARG A 126 -1.50 -16.77 -3.97
CA ARG A 126 -1.51 -18.21 -4.32
C ARG A 126 -2.88 -18.65 -4.81
N MET A 127 -2.90 -19.56 -5.77
CA MET A 127 -4.09 -20.19 -6.32
C MET A 127 -3.84 -21.68 -6.54
N VAL A 128 -4.80 -22.52 -6.14
CA VAL A 128 -4.76 -23.96 -6.43
C VAL A 128 -5.56 -24.22 -7.70
N VAL A 129 -4.96 -24.98 -8.60
CA VAL A 129 -5.52 -25.33 -9.91
C VAL A 129 -5.57 -26.84 -10.03
N TRP A 130 -6.71 -27.35 -10.46
CA TRP A 130 -6.86 -28.76 -10.82
C TRP A 130 -6.78 -28.90 -12.34
N PRO A 131 -6.04 -29.89 -12.85
CA PRO A 131 -6.09 -30.22 -14.26
C PRO A 131 -7.53 -30.66 -14.60
N GLU A 132 -8.11 -30.10 -15.65
CA GLU A 132 -9.41 -30.59 -16.13
C GLU A 132 -9.29 -32.08 -16.47
N ALA A 133 -10.19 -32.89 -15.90
CA ALA A 133 -10.34 -34.28 -16.26
C ALA A 133 -10.72 -34.36 -17.75
N GLY A 134 -9.74 -34.61 -18.63
CA GLY A 134 -9.97 -34.82 -20.05
C GLY A 134 -9.00 -34.19 -21.03
N ARG A 135 -7.97 -33.44 -20.61
CA ARG A 135 -6.89 -32.98 -21.51
C ARG A 135 -5.53 -33.51 -21.10
N SER A 136 -5.42 -34.82 -21.02
CA SER A 136 -4.15 -35.52 -21.15
C SER A 136 -3.97 -35.96 -22.60
N GLY A 137 -3.13 -35.25 -23.35
CA GLY A 137 -2.53 -35.73 -24.59
C GLY A 137 -3.38 -35.64 -25.86
N THR A 138 -3.06 -34.64 -26.68
CA THR A 138 -2.91 -34.80 -28.13
C THR A 138 -1.69 -34.02 -28.56
#